data_AF-A0A916UGL1-F1
#
_entry.id   AF-A0A916UGL1-F1
#
_cell.length_a   1.000
_cell.length_b   1.000
_cell.length_c   1.000
_cell.angle_alpha   90.00
_cell.angle_beta   90.00
_cell.angle_gamma   90.00
#
_symmetry.space_group_name_H-M   'P 1'
#
loop_
_entity.id
_entity.type
_entity.pdbx_description
1 polymer ?
#
loop_
_entity_poly.entity_id
_entity_poly.type
_entity_poly.pdbx_seq_one_letter_code
_entity_poly.pdbx_strand_id
1 'polypeptide(L)'
;MQLSEHQKRLWCNMISAIEDFRKGKIQYTTLVYGLESSLDAGEFSCQTIVGEWYDQWTPLEILSATHGDEITIDDADKYLLAMDIFLRSKL
;
A
#
# COMPACT_ATOMS: atom_id res chain seq x y z
N MET A 1 9.67 3.17 -16.76
CA MET A 1 8.99 4.46 -16.61
C MET A 1 9.57 5.17 -15.41
N GLN A 2 9.76 6.49 -15.45
CA GLN A 2 10.32 7.24 -14.33
C GLN A 2 9.20 7.98 -13.60
N LEU A 3 9.06 7.73 -12.29
CA LEU A 3 8.13 8.46 -11.43
C LEU A 3 8.59 9.91 -11.25
N SER A 4 7.66 10.85 -11.18
CA SER A 4 7.95 12.22 -10.75
C SER A 4 8.35 12.24 -9.27
N GLU A 5 9.01 13.32 -8.83
CA GLU A 5 9.36 13.49 -7.40
C GLU A 5 8.14 13.49 -6.49
N HIS A 6 6.99 13.97 -6.97
CA HIS A 6 5.73 13.89 -6.24
C HIS A 6 5.28 12.43 -6.05
N GLN A 7 5.26 11.66 -7.14
CA GLN A 7 4.89 10.25 -7.11
C GLN A 7 5.85 9.41 -6.26
N LYS A 8 7.16 9.68 -6.32
CA LYS A 8 8.14 9.02 -5.45
C LYS A 8 7.87 9.30 -3.98
N ARG A 9 7.56 10.55 -3.60
CA ARG A 9 7.19 10.88 -2.21
C ARG A 9 5.96 10.10 -1.75
N LEU A 10 4.94 9.98 -2.61
CA LEU A 10 3.75 9.19 -2.28
C LEU A 10 4.06 7.70 -2.13
N TRP A 11 4.92 7.13 -2.99
CA TRP A 11 5.41 5.76 -2.82
C TRP A 11 6.17 5.57 -1.50
N CYS A 12 7.04 6.50 -1.13
CA CYS A 12 7.74 6.47 0.16
C CYS A 12 6.76 6.57 1.34
N ASN A 13 5.68 7.35 1.22
CA ASN A 13 4.64 7.43 2.24
C ASN A 13 3.90 6.10 2.40
N MET A 14 3.58 5.42 1.29
CA MET A 14 2.98 4.07 1.33
C MET A 14 3.89 3.07 2.04
N ILE A 15 5.19 3.07 1.71
CA ILE A 15 6.19 2.21 2.37
C ILE A 15 6.24 2.52 3.87
N SER A 16 6.25 3.81 4.24
CA SER A 16 6.27 4.24 5.64
C SER A 16 5.02 3.78 6.40
N ALA A 17 3.84 3.81 5.76
CA ALA A 17 2.60 3.31 6.33
C ALA A 17 2.68 1.80 6.62
N ILE A 18 3.22 1.00 5.68
CA ILE A 18 3.43 -0.45 5.89
C ILE A 18 4.35 -0.69 7.08
N GLU A 19 5.44 0.07 7.20
CA GLU A 19 6.36 -0.04 8.33
C GLU A 19 5.71 0.38 9.65
N ASP A 20 4.89 1.43 9.65
CA ASP A 20 4.21 1.91 10.84
C ASP A 20 3.14 0.91 11.31
N PHE A 21 2.43 0.24 10.39
CA PHE A 21 1.54 -0.88 10.74
C PHE A 21 2.33 -2.05 11.33
N ARG A 22 3.45 -2.47 10.71
CA ARG A 22 4.33 -3.52 11.24
C ARG A 22 4.89 -3.20 12.62
N LYS A 23 5.04 -1.92 12.95
CA LYS A 23 5.47 -1.44 14.29
C LYS A 23 4.31 -1.26 15.27
N GLY A 24 3.08 -1.58 14.87
CA GLY A 24 1.87 -1.42 15.70
C GLY A 24 1.48 0.04 15.98
N LYS A 25 1.93 0.98 15.14
CA LYS A 25 1.64 2.42 15.33
C LYS A 25 0.33 2.88 14.72
N ILE A 26 -0.13 2.17 13.68
CA ILE A 26 -1.40 2.45 13.01
C ILE A 26 -2.21 1.16 12.91
N GLN A 27 -3.53 1.32 12.84
CA GLN A 27 -4.47 0.23 12.60
C GLN A 27 -4.44 -0.22 11.13
N TYR A 28 -4.96 -1.41 10.88
CA TYR A 28 -4.93 -2.02 9.55
C TYR A 28 -5.80 -1.24 8.55
N THR A 29 -7.00 -0.84 8.96
CA THR A 29 -7.89 -0.01 8.13
C THR A 29 -7.24 1.32 7.74
N THR A 30 -6.55 1.98 8.68
CA THR A 30 -5.78 3.20 8.43
C THR A 30 -4.67 3.00 7.41
N LEU A 31 -3.96 1.87 7.47
CA LEU A 31 -2.96 1.51 6.46
C LEU A 31 -3.61 1.42 5.07
N VAL A 32 -4.66 0.60 4.93
CA VAL A 32 -5.26 0.30 3.63
C VAL A 32 -5.83 1.56 2.98
N TYR A 33 -6.52 2.39 3.75
CA TYR A 33 -7.01 3.70 3.31
C TYR A 33 -5.87 4.66 2.92
N GLY A 34 -4.78 4.65 3.69
CA GLY A 34 -3.60 5.49 3.42
C GLY A 34 -2.87 5.10 2.13
N LEU A 35 -2.85 3.80 1.80
CA LEU A 35 -2.33 3.30 0.52
C LEU A 35 -3.18 3.82 -0.64
N GLU A 36 -4.50 3.62 -0.61
CA GLU A 36 -5.41 4.07 -1.68
C GLU A 36 -5.36 5.60 -1.87
N SER A 37 -5.45 6.35 -0.77
CA SER A 37 -5.37 7.82 -0.80
C SER A 37 -4.07 8.33 -1.42
N SER A 38 -2.96 7.62 -1.21
CA SER A 38 -1.66 7.98 -1.80
C SER A 38 -1.59 7.67 -3.29
N LEU A 39 -2.31 6.66 -3.77
CA LEU A 39 -2.42 6.37 -5.19
C LEU A 39 -3.23 7.48 -5.87
N ASP A 40 -4.39 7.81 -5.32
CA ASP A 40 -5.29 8.84 -5.85
C ASP A 40 -4.60 10.21 -5.93
N ALA A 41 -3.87 10.58 -4.88
CA ALA A 41 -3.12 11.84 -4.82
C ALA A 41 -1.94 11.92 -5.80
N GLY A 42 -1.51 10.80 -6.38
CA GLY A 42 -0.33 10.73 -7.26
C GLY A 42 -0.63 10.90 -8.74
N GLU A 43 -1.91 11.00 -9.12
CA GLU A 43 -2.38 11.25 -10.49
C GLU A 43 -1.64 10.38 -11.52
N PHE A 44 -1.48 9.09 -11.22
CA PHE A 44 -0.71 8.17 -12.06
C PHE A 44 -1.42 7.95 -13.39
N SER A 45 -0.85 8.46 -14.48
CA SER A 45 -1.39 8.30 -15.84
C SER A 45 -1.10 6.93 -16.47
N CYS A 46 -0.14 6.18 -15.92
CA CYS A 46 0.23 4.87 -16.45
C CYS A 46 -0.69 3.78 -15.89
N GLN A 47 -1.66 3.39 -16.72
CA GLN A 47 -2.62 2.34 -16.36
C GLN A 47 -1.98 1.00 -16.00
N THR A 48 -0.83 0.66 -16.59
CA THR A 48 -0.10 -0.58 -16.23
C THR A 48 0.38 -0.55 -14.79
N ILE A 49 1.02 0.53 -14.33
CA ILE A 49 1.47 0.62 -12.93
C ILE A 49 0.29 0.67 -11.97
N VAL A 50 -0.76 1.39 -12.34
CA VAL A 50 -1.99 1.44 -11.53
C VAL A 50 -2.61 0.06 -11.41
N GLY A 51 -2.69 -0.71 -12.50
CA GLY A 51 -3.18 -2.09 -12.48
C GLY A 51 -2.32 -3.00 -11.59
N GLU A 52 -1.00 -2.98 -11.77
CA GLU A 52 -0.08 -3.78 -10.94
C GLU A 52 -0.18 -3.39 -9.45
N TRP A 53 -0.42 -2.11 -9.14
CA TRP A 53 -0.65 -1.64 -7.78
C TRP A 53 -1.94 -2.22 -7.21
N TYR A 54 -3.04 -2.18 -7.97
CA TYR A 54 -4.32 -2.74 -7.53
C TYR A 54 -4.24 -4.27 -7.33
N ASP A 55 -3.42 -4.97 -8.11
CA ASP A 55 -3.17 -6.41 -7.91
C ASP A 55 -2.56 -6.70 -6.53
N GLN A 56 -1.70 -5.81 -6.03
CA GLN A 56 -1.10 -5.95 -4.69
C GLN A 56 -2.00 -5.43 -3.56
N TRP A 57 -2.75 -4.36 -3.81
CA TRP A 57 -3.60 -3.72 -2.80
C TRP A 57 -4.92 -4.47 -2.58
N THR A 58 -5.53 -5.04 -3.63
CA THR A 58 -6.85 -5.69 -3.53
C THR A 58 -6.93 -6.77 -2.44
N PRO A 59 -5.94 -7.67 -2.26
CA PRO A 59 -5.95 -8.62 -1.16
C PRO A 59 -5.94 -7.96 0.23
N LEU A 60 -5.27 -6.81 0.37
CA LEU A 60 -5.27 -6.04 1.62
C LEU A 60 -6.65 -5.45 1.90
N GLU A 61 -7.29 -4.90 0.87
CA GLU A 61 -8.64 -4.35 0.97
C GLU A 61 -9.68 -5.43 1.30
N ILE A 62 -9.60 -6.61 0.67
CA ILE A 62 -10.48 -7.73 1.01
C ILE A 62 -10.32 -8.13 2.47
N LEU A 63 -9.08 -8.18 2.96
CA LEU A 63 -8.79 -8.53 4.35
C LEU A 63 -9.37 -7.47 5.31
N SER A 64 -9.20 -6.20 4.97
CA SER A 64 -9.75 -5.04 5.71
C SER A 64 -11.28 -5.08 5.74
N ALA A 65 -11.93 -5.30 4.60
CA ALA A 65 -13.38 -5.37 4.51
C ALA A 65 -13.98 -6.58 5.25
N THR A 66 -13.21 -7.67 5.39
CA THR A 66 -13.69 -8.90 6.04
C THR A 66 -13.52 -8.88 7.56
N HIS A 67 -12.41 -8.31 8.05
CA HIS A 67 -11.99 -8.42 9.45
C HIS A 67 -11.76 -7.06 10.14
N GLY A 68 -11.70 -5.96 9.39
CA GLY A 68 -11.39 -4.64 9.92
C GLY A 68 -10.05 -4.61 10.66
N ASP A 69 -10.06 -4.07 11.87
CA ASP A 69 -8.86 -3.93 12.71
C ASP A 69 -8.59 -5.14 13.62
N GLU A 70 -9.35 -6.24 13.48
CA GLU A 70 -9.03 -7.50 14.16
C GLU A 70 -7.83 -8.23 13.52
N ILE A 71 -7.35 -7.72 12.37
CA ILE A 71 -6.20 -8.24 11.62
C ILE A 71 -4.90 -8.09 12.41
N THR A 72 -4.19 -9.20 12.54
CA THR A 72 -2.83 -9.21 13.07
C THR A 72 -1.81 -8.98 11.95
N ILE A 73 -0.56 -8.70 12.33
CA ILE A 73 0.54 -8.60 11.37
C ILE A 73 0.71 -9.92 10.61
N ASP A 74 0.61 -11.05 11.30
CA ASP A 74 0.81 -12.38 10.71
C ASP A 74 -0.26 -12.70 9.65
N ASP A 75 -1.51 -12.26 9.86
CA ASP A 75 -2.59 -12.44 8.89
C ASP A 75 -2.31 -11.67 7.59
N ALA A 76 -1.72 -10.49 7.70
CA ALA A 76 -1.49 -9.59 6.58
C ALA A 76 -0.09 -9.70 5.96
N ASP A 77 0.89 -10.32 6.62
CA ASP A 77 2.32 -10.18 6.30
C ASP A 77 2.66 -10.56 4.85
N LYS A 78 2.06 -11.64 4.33
CA LYS A 78 2.25 -12.06 2.94
C LYS A 78 1.87 -10.95 1.96
N TYR A 79 0.74 -10.28 2.18
CA TYR A 79 0.23 -9.23 1.30
C TYR A 79 1.01 -7.92 1.49
N LEU A 80 1.38 -7.60 2.74
CA LEU A 80 2.22 -6.45 3.05
C LEU A 80 3.61 -6.57 2.43
N LEU A 81 4.20 -7.77 2.44
CA LEU A 81 5.47 -8.05 1.80
C LEU A 81 5.38 -7.89 0.28
N ALA A 82 4.32 -8.43 -0.35
CA ALA A 82 4.11 -8.29 -1.79
C ALA A 82 3.98 -6.82 -2.21
N MET A 83 3.20 -6.05 -1.46
CA MET A 83 3.03 -4.62 -1.66
C MET A 83 4.34 -3.85 -1.47
N ASP A 84 5.08 -4.10 -0.38
CA ASP A 84 6.36 -3.43 -0.11
C ASP A 84 7.41 -3.73 -1.19
N ILE A 85 7.51 -4.98 -1.64
CA ILE A 85 8.39 -5.38 -2.75
C ILE A 85 8.01 -4.64 -4.04
N PHE A 86 6.72 -4.60 -4.37
CA PHE A 86 6.24 -3.89 -5.55
C PHE A 86 6.61 -2.40 -5.48
N LEU A 87 6.29 -1.71 -4.39
CA LEU A 87 6.58 -0.28 -4.22
C LEU A 87 8.08 0.00 -4.37
N ARG A 88 8.94 -0.78 -3.69
CA ARG A 88 10.39 -0.62 -3.76
C ARG A 88 10.96 -0.93 -5.14
N SER A 89 10.34 -1.82 -5.91
CA SER A 89 10.79 -2.13 -7.28
C SER A 89 10.58 -1.00 -8.30
N LYS A 90 9.78 0.02 -7.95
CA LYS A 90 9.44 1.16 -8.82
C LYS A 90 10.12 2.48 -8.42
N LEU A 91 10.86 2.49 -7.31
CA LEU A 91 11.69 3.63 -6.87
C LEU A 91 13.07 3.61 -7.54
#